data_AF-A0A9Q8V5D3-F1
#
_entry.id   AF-A0A9Q8V5D3-F1
#
_cell.length_a   1.000
_cell.length_b   1.000
_cell.length_c   1.000
_cell.angle_alpha   90.00
_cell.angle_beta   90.00
_cell.angle_gamma   90.00
#
_symmetry.space_group_name_H-M   'P 1'
#
loop_
_entity.id
_entity.type
_entity.pdbx_description
1 polymer ?
#
loop_
_entity_poly.entity_id
_entity_poly.type
_entity_poly.pdbx_seq_one_letter_code
_entity_poly.pdbx_strand_id
1 'polypeptide(L)'
;MANFRGRHAADKHMRVAGQVIQNCSGTPGDCSISDFLKLMRNDKRPTMPPFQRPLYSDGGWAVLGRVLERLTNLPLNDALQKVLSKPLGLNYTAYMKPPGNHSNAIVLPGPLAESSWGYDNQVIASSGGVYTSTADLRAVGLSILNSELLAPSTTRRWMHPLGSTSSLTFNVGPPWEIHRLAVPVTPKSNRTRIMDLYTKLGANAGYSSCIALSPDHGLGFSLMSVGATAGTDRVTLRDLVGDVFLPAAEHAGAENAAANFAGTFADAKMPETNVTLTVDRGRPGLGVAELFFGGSDARGNVSTVPPPPGSRFAVRIYGTGSSSPDNLPSALYRTRGTVRYSFRAVLEKLPFKKHGAARDGKSLFMDECLSWFSVGFTENIDEFVLEVVDGKLQSVEHPLTKTIMKRMQ
;
A
#
# COMPACT_ATOMS: atom_id res chain seq x y z
N MET A 1 22.34 -22.89 -61.87
CA MET A 1 21.25 -22.88 -62.87
C MET A 1 20.42 -24.15 -62.70
N ALA A 2 19.23 -24.04 -62.13
CA ALA A 2 18.12 -24.96 -62.30
C ALA A 2 16.85 -24.23 -61.82
N ASN A 3 16.08 -23.75 -62.78
CA ASN A 3 14.71 -23.27 -62.58
C ASN A 3 13.82 -24.49 -62.27
N PHE A 4 12.80 -24.35 -61.42
CA PHE A 4 11.43 -24.64 -61.84
C PHE A 4 10.40 -24.01 -60.88
N ARG A 5 9.46 -23.33 -61.53
CA ARG A 5 8.27 -22.64 -61.02
C ARG A 5 7.31 -23.58 -60.29
N GLY A 6 6.55 -23.01 -59.34
CA GLY A 6 5.16 -23.41 -59.14
C GLY A 6 4.64 -23.33 -57.71
N ARG A 7 3.98 -22.21 -57.36
CA ARG A 7 2.56 -22.14 -56.96
C ARG A 7 2.27 -20.80 -56.26
N HIS A 8 1.65 -19.89 -57.01
CA HIS A 8 0.66 -18.99 -56.44
C HIS A 8 -0.53 -19.82 -55.97
N ALA A 9 -0.90 -19.65 -54.70
CA ALA A 9 -2.25 -19.67 -54.13
C ALA A 9 -2.20 -20.25 -52.72
N ALA A 10 -2.16 -19.36 -51.73
CA ALA A 10 -2.80 -19.46 -50.42
C ALA A 10 -2.05 -18.57 -49.42
N ASP A 11 -2.21 -17.26 -49.52
CA ASP A 11 -1.97 -16.44 -48.33
C ASP A 11 -2.87 -15.20 -48.37
N LYS A 12 -4.13 -15.38 -47.97
CA LYS A 12 -5.06 -14.27 -47.74
C LYS A 12 -5.57 -14.20 -46.30
N HIS A 13 -5.13 -15.09 -45.40
CA HIS A 13 -5.68 -15.16 -44.04
C HIS A 13 -4.68 -15.50 -42.93
N MET A 14 -3.39 -15.19 -43.07
CA MET A 14 -2.53 -15.14 -41.88
C MET A 14 -2.65 -13.77 -41.21
N ARG A 15 -3.75 -13.55 -40.47
CA ARG A 15 -3.84 -12.42 -39.53
C ARG A 15 -2.79 -12.64 -38.45
N VAL A 16 -1.79 -11.77 -38.39
CA VAL A 16 -0.76 -11.79 -37.35
C VAL A 16 -1.46 -11.63 -36.00
N ALA A 17 -1.20 -12.51 -35.04
CA ALA A 17 -1.88 -12.51 -33.72
C ALA A 17 -1.80 -11.17 -32.97
N GLY A 18 -0.85 -10.28 -33.32
CA GLY A 18 -0.76 -8.91 -32.83
C GLY A 18 -1.77 -7.92 -33.44
N GLN A 19 -2.22 -8.11 -34.68
CA GLN A 19 -3.18 -7.24 -35.36
C GLN A 19 -4.61 -7.38 -34.82
N VAL A 20 -4.97 -8.53 -34.23
CA VAL A 20 -6.34 -8.78 -33.76
C VAL A 20 -6.58 -8.23 -32.34
N ILE A 21 -5.55 -8.13 -31.49
CA ILE A 21 -5.64 -7.40 -30.20
C ILE A 21 -5.87 -5.91 -30.45
N GLN A 22 -5.23 -5.34 -31.49
CA GLN A 22 -5.51 -3.98 -31.95
C GLN A 22 -6.98 -3.79 -32.36
N ASN A 23 -7.67 -4.81 -32.87
CA ASN A 23 -9.06 -4.68 -33.31
C ASN A 23 -10.05 -4.47 -32.15
N CYS A 24 -9.80 -5.04 -30.96
CA CYS A 24 -10.67 -4.84 -29.80
C CYS A 24 -10.32 -3.58 -29.00
N SER A 25 -9.16 -2.95 -29.28
CA SER A 25 -8.75 -1.64 -28.76
C SER A 25 -8.95 -0.49 -29.75
N GLY A 26 -9.60 -0.75 -30.89
CA GLY A 26 -9.93 0.23 -31.93
C GLY A 26 -11.21 0.99 -31.63
N THR A 27 -12.05 1.24 -32.64
CA THR A 27 -13.32 1.96 -32.44
C THR A 27 -14.24 1.21 -31.47
N PRO A 28 -14.86 1.88 -30.48
CA PRO A 28 -15.85 1.25 -29.61
C PRO A 28 -16.99 0.64 -30.45
N GLY A 29 -17.30 -0.63 -30.22
CA GLY A 29 -18.37 -1.37 -30.92
C GLY A 29 -17.88 -2.32 -32.02
N ASP A 30 -16.63 -2.21 -32.48
CA ASP A 30 -16.09 -3.05 -33.58
C ASP A 30 -15.72 -4.48 -33.14
N CYS A 31 -15.66 -4.74 -31.84
CA CYS A 31 -15.34 -6.05 -31.27
C CYS A 31 -16.41 -6.47 -30.26
N SER A 32 -16.95 -7.68 -30.40
CA SER A 32 -17.87 -8.25 -29.41
C SER A 32 -17.11 -8.88 -28.24
N ILE A 33 -17.79 -9.04 -27.08
CA ILE A 33 -17.23 -9.78 -25.94
C ILE A 33 -16.85 -11.22 -26.34
N SER A 34 -17.65 -11.86 -27.20
CA SER A 34 -17.39 -13.22 -27.68
C SER A 34 -16.09 -13.27 -28.51
N ASP A 35 -15.89 -12.29 -29.39
CA ASP A 35 -14.70 -12.23 -30.22
C ASP A 35 -13.45 -11.93 -29.40
N PHE A 36 -13.54 -11.02 -28.42
CA PHE A 36 -12.48 -10.78 -27.45
C PHE A 36 -12.09 -12.05 -26.68
N LEU A 37 -13.06 -12.82 -26.18
CA LEU A 37 -12.77 -14.05 -25.43
C LEU A 37 -12.20 -15.15 -26.34
N LYS A 38 -12.65 -15.28 -27.59
CA LYS A 38 -12.06 -16.19 -28.59
C LYS A 38 -10.62 -15.81 -28.89
N LEU A 39 -10.34 -14.53 -29.07
CA LEU A 39 -8.99 -14.00 -29.27
C LEU A 39 -8.08 -14.36 -28.09
N MET A 40 -8.52 -14.09 -26.86
CA MET A 40 -7.75 -14.40 -25.64
C MET A 40 -7.50 -15.90 -25.46
N ARG A 41 -8.44 -16.75 -25.89
CA ARG A 41 -8.32 -18.21 -25.77
C ARG A 41 -7.47 -18.85 -26.86
N ASN A 42 -7.67 -18.44 -28.12
CA ASN A 42 -7.18 -19.17 -29.28
C ASN A 42 -5.88 -18.59 -29.83
N ASP A 43 -5.71 -17.27 -29.76
CA ASP A 43 -4.61 -16.59 -30.47
C ASP A 43 -3.57 -16.00 -29.52
N LYS A 44 -3.99 -15.57 -28.31
CA LYS A 44 -3.06 -15.05 -27.31
C LYS A 44 -2.22 -16.19 -26.73
N ARG A 45 -0.91 -16.15 -27.01
CA ARG A 45 0.04 -17.12 -26.45
C ARG A 45 0.48 -16.71 -25.03
N PRO A 46 0.49 -17.63 -24.05
CA PRO A 46 1.06 -17.36 -22.74
C PRO A 46 2.53 -16.93 -22.83
N THR A 47 2.88 -15.84 -22.16
CA THR A 47 4.26 -15.31 -22.15
C THR A 47 5.13 -15.98 -21.07
N MET A 48 4.53 -16.42 -19.96
CA MET A 48 5.20 -17.15 -18.89
C MET A 48 4.19 -18.02 -18.11
N PRO A 49 4.67 -19.02 -17.34
CA PRO A 49 3.83 -19.76 -16.41
C PRO A 49 3.21 -18.85 -15.33
N PRO A 50 2.02 -19.20 -14.82
CA PRO A 50 1.43 -18.51 -13.67
C PRO A 50 2.39 -18.47 -12.48
N PHE A 51 2.39 -17.36 -11.74
CA PHE A 51 3.25 -17.12 -10.57
C PHE A 51 4.77 -17.12 -10.82
N GLN A 52 5.23 -17.07 -12.08
CA GLN A 52 6.65 -16.97 -12.41
C GLN A 52 7.23 -15.59 -12.06
N ARG A 53 6.66 -14.51 -12.61
CA ARG A 53 7.01 -13.10 -12.36
C ARG A 53 5.80 -12.20 -12.64
N PRO A 54 5.75 -10.98 -12.10
CA PRO A 54 4.71 -10.03 -12.48
C PRO A 54 4.90 -9.57 -13.94
N LEU A 55 3.83 -9.61 -14.73
CA LEU A 55 3.73 -9.02 -16.07
C LEU A 55 2.38 -8.32 -16.22
N TYR A 56 2.42 -7.10 -16.75
CA TYR A 56 1.22 -6.28 -16.97
C TYR A 56 0.39 -6.80 -18.16
N SER A 57 -0.94 -6.77 -18.04
CA SER A 57 -1.84 -7.26 -19.10
C SER A 57 -3.22 -6.58 -19.03
N ASP A 58 -3.48 -5.62 -19.91
CA ASP A 58 -4.81 -5.03 -20.08
C ASP A 58 -5.84 -6.09 -20.50
N GLY A 59 -5.45 -7.05 -21.36
CA GLY A 59 -6.30 -8.18 -21.71
C GLY A 59 -6.68 -9.04 -20.50
N GLY A 60 -5.77 -9.18 -19.52
CA GLY A 60 -6.07 -9.84 -18.25
C GLY A 60 -7.12 -9.09 -17.44
N TRP A 61 -7.01 -7.76 -17.35
CA TRP A 61 -8.00 -6.90 -16.70
C TRP A 61 -9.35 -6.90 -17.42
N ALA A 62 -9.36 -6.93 -18.75
CA ALA A 62 -10.58 -7.07 -19.55
C ALA A 62 -11.29 -8.41 -19.29
N VAL A 63 -10.55 -9.52 -19.16
CA VAL A 63 -11.09 -10.83 -18.74
C VAL A 63 -11.64 -10.76 -17.31
N LEU A 64 -10.94 -10.12 -16.36
CA LEU A 64 -11.45 -9.94 -14.99
C LEU A 64 -12.75 -9.12 -14.95
N GLY A 65 -12.92 -8.14 -15.85
CA GLY A 65 -14.19 -7.45 -16.02
C GLY A 65 -15.35 -8.40 -16.34
N ARG A 66 -15.10 -9.42 -17.17
CA ARG A 66 -16.12 -10.44 -17.50
C ARG A 66 -16.44 -11.34 -16.32
N VAL A 67 -15.44 -11.62 -15.48
CA VAL A 67 -15.65 -12.35 -14.22
C VAL A 67 -16.56 -11.55 -13.30
N LEU A 68 -16.33 -10.23 -13.17
CA LEU A 68 -17.18 -9.34 -12.38
C LEU A 68 -18.64 -9.32 -12.88
N GLU A 69 -18.85 -9.23 -14.20
CA GLU A 69 -20.20 -9.31 -14.80
C GLU A 69 -20.90 -10.63 -14.43
N ARG A 70 -20.19 -11.76 -14.55
CA ARG A 70 -20.76 -13.08 -14.21
C ARG A 70 -21.08 -13.23 -12.72
N LEU A 71 -20.19 -12.77 -11.84
CA LEU A 71 -20.39 -12.85 -10.39
C LEU A 71 -21.58 -11.99 -9.93
N THR A 72 -21.83 -10.89 -10.61
CA THR A 72 -22.91 -9.94 -10.26
C THR A 72 -24.20 -10.18 -11.03
N ASN A 73 -24.13 -10.92 -12.14
CA ASN A 73 -25.17 -11.05 -13.16
C ASN A 73 -25.64 -9.67 -13.69
N LEU A 74 -24.69 -8.75 -13.91
CA LEU A 74 -24.93 -7.39 -14.37
C LEU A 74 -23.95 -7.00 -15.48
N PRO A 75 -24.31 -6.06 -16.38
CA PRO A 75 -23.35 -5.42 -17.27
C PRO A 75 -22.22 -4.75 -16.50
N LEU A 76 -21.02 -4.65 -17.10
CA LEU A 76 -19.80 -4.21 -16.41
C LEU A 76 -19.98 -2.89 -15.64
N ASN A 77 -20.58 -1.87 -16.26
CA ASN A 77 -20.84 -0.59 -15.59
C ASN A 77 -21.75 -0.76 -14.37
N ASP A 78 -22.84 -1.49 -14.50
CA ASP A 78 -23.80 -1.69 -13.41
C ASP A 78 -23.23 -2.54 -12.28
N ALA A 79 -22.36 -3.49 -12.63
CA ALA A 79 -21.59 -4.26 -11.67
C ALA A 79 -20.69 -3.33 -10.84
N LEU A 80 -19.93 -2.41 -11.47
CA LEU A 80 -19.13 -1.39 -10.78
C LEU A 80 -20.01 -0.52 -9.87
N GLN A 81 -21.16 -0.06 -10.38
CA GLN A 81 -22.09 0.75 -9.59
C GLN A 81 -22.57 0.00 -8.33
N LYS A 82 -22.89 -1.29 -8.47
CA LYS A 82 -23.39 -2.12 -7.37
C LYS A 82 -22.32 -2.42 -6.32
N VAL A 83 -21.11 -2.79 -6.74
CA VAL A 83 -20.08 -3.32 -5.83
C VAL A 83 -19.14 -2.25 -5.26
N LEU A 84 -19.05 -1.08 -5.90
CA LEU A 84 -18.12 -0.03 -5.50
C LEU A 84 -18.82 1.34 -5.35
N SER A 85 -19.45 1.85 -6.41
CA SER A 85 -19.91 3.26 -6.41
C SER A 85 -21.03 3.50 -5.40
N LYS A 86 -22.08 2.66 -5.38
CA LYS A 86 -23.21 2.81 -4.46
C LYS A 86 -22.80 2.62 -2.99
N PRO A 87 -22.05 1.56 -2.60
CA PRO A 87 -21.58 1.39 -1.22
C PRO A 87 -20.77 2.57 -0.67
N LEU A 88 -19.99 3.25 -1.52
CA LEU A 88 -19.15 4.37 -1.11
C LEU A 88 -19.74 5.76 -1.43
N GLY A 89 -20.95 5.81 -2.01
CA GLY A 89 -21.57 7.07 -2.41
C GLY A 89 -20.77 7.85 -3.49
N LEU A 90 -20.12 7.14 -4.42
CA LEU A 90 -19.34 7.74 -5.50
C LEU A 90 -20.29 8.25 -6.60
N ASN A 91 -20.21 9.55 -6.92
CA ASN A 91 -21.17 10.20 -7.80
C ASN A 91 -20.70 10.29 -9.27
N TYR A 92 -19.39 10.18 -9.50
CA TYR A 92 -18.77 10.43 -10.80
C TYR A 92 -17.93 9.24 -11.29
N THR A 93 -18.03 8.09 -10.62
CA THR A 93 -17.24 6.88 -10.92
C THR A 93 -18.04 5.88 -11.75
N ALA A 94 -17.69 5.76 -13.04
CA ALA A 94 -18.38 4.90 -14.01
C ALA A 94 -17.47 4.47 -15.16
N TYR A 95 -17.84 3.37 -15.84
CA TYR A 95 -17.19 2.95 -17.11
C TYR A 95 -17.78 3.63 -18.35
N MET A 96 -18.58 4.67 -18.15
CA MET A 96 -19.23 5.41 -19.22
C MET A 96 -19.02 6.90 -18.98
N LYS A 97 -18.96 7.65 -20.08
CA LYS A 97 -18.93 9.11 -20.06
C LYS A 97 -20.09 9.63 -19.20
N PRO A 98 -19.86 10.60 -18.31
CA PRO A 98 -20.92 11.25 -17.55
C PRO A 98 -22.05 11.76 -18.47
N PRO A 99 -23.33 11.54 -18.12
CA PRO A 99 -24.44 12.01 -18.92
C PRO A 99 -24.58 13.54 -18.88
N GLY A 100 -25.01 14.14 -19.99
CA GLY A 100 -25.33 15.56 -20.11
C GLY A 100 -24.15 16.48 -20.45
N ASN A 101 -24.48 17.68 -20.94
CA ASN A 101 -23.50 18.70 -21.33
C ASN A 101 -23.02 19.57 -20.14
N HIS A 102 -23.56 19.36 -18.94
CA HIS A 102 -23.26 20.13 -17.73
C HIS A 102 -22.44 19.35 -16.69
N SER A 103 -21.71 18.31 -17.12
CA SER A 103 -20.78 17.64 -16.21
C SER A 103 -19.67 18.62 -15.83
N ASN A 104 -19.33 18.71 -14.54
CA ASN A 104 -18.16 19.44 -14.04
C ASN A 104 -16.87 18.65 -14.36
N ALA A 105 -16.70 18.28 -15.63
CA ALA A 105 -15.61 17.46 -16.13
C ALA A 105 -14.67 18.32 -16.97
N ILE A 106 -13.37 18.03 -16.87
CA ILE A 106 -12.36 18.64 -17.73
C ILE A 106 -12.34 17.89 -19.06
N VAL A 107 -12.89 18.50 -20.10
CA VAL A 107 -12.96 17.93 -21.44
C VAL A 107 -11.82 18.48 -22.28
N LEU A 108 -10.91 17.62 -22.71
CA LEU A 108 -9.91 17.97 -23.72
C LEU A 108 -10.58 17.87 -25.09
N PRO A 109 -10.71 18.98 -25.85
CA PRO A 109 -11.23 18.91 -27.21
C PRO A 109 -10.22 18.19 -28.12
N GLY A 110 -10.72 17.45 -29.10
CA GLY A 110 -9.87 16.78 -30.08
C GLY A 110 -10.43 15.42 -30.53
N PRO A 111 -9.79 14.79 -31.52
CA PRO A 111 -10.12 13.42 -31.91
C PRO A 111 -9.78 12.42 -30.80
N LEU A 112 -10.35 11.21 -30.87
CA LEU A 112 -10.14 10.15 -29.86
C LEU A 112 -8.66 9.77 -29.64
N ALA A 113 -7.82 9.99 -30.66
CA ALA A 113 -6.36 9.76 -30.58
C ALA A 113 -5.64 10.77 -29.67
N GLU A 114 -6.21 11.95 -29.45
CA GLU A 114 -5.65 13.02 -28.62
C GLU A 114 -6.42 13.18 -27.31
N SER A 115 -7.72 12.90 -27.33
CA SER A 115 -8.61 12.97 -26.18
C SER A 115 -9.51 11.74 -26.14
N SER A 116 -9.27 10.86 -25.17
CA SER A 116 -10.10 9.66 -24.98
C SER A 116 -11.47 9.96 -24.36
N TRP A 117 -11.93 11.22 -24.37
CA TRP A 117 -13.22 11.61 -23.85
C TRP A 117 -14.35 10.98 -24.67
N GLY A 118 -15.20 10.18 -24.01
CA GLY A 118 -16.26 9.42 -24.69
C GLY A 118 -15.77 8.12 -25.35
N TYR A 119 -14.53 7.68 -25.08
CA TYR A 119 -14.05 6.37 -25.51
C TYR A 119 -14.63 5.25 -24.62
N ASP A 120 -15.92 4.97 -24.79
CA ASP A 120 -16.68 4.06 -23.93
C ASP A 120 -16.68 2.63 -24.47
N ASN A 121 -15.50 1.98 -24.50
CA ASN A 121 -15.35 0.60 -24.97
C ASN A 121 -15.57 -0.42 -23.84
N GLN A 122 -16.82 -0.87 -23.64
CA GLN A 122 -17.19 -1.78 -22.56
C GLN A 122 -16.49 -3.15 -22.59
N VAL A 123 -15.91 -3.57 -23.72
CA VAL A 123 -15.17 -4.84 -23.80
C VAL A 123 -13.90 -4.78 -22.96
N ILE A 124 -13.19 -3.65 -23.03
CA ILE A 124 -11.89 -3.46 -22.36
C ILE A 124 -11.94 -2.43 -21.22
N ALA A 125 -13.09 -1.80 -20.95
CA ALA A 125 -13.20 -0.73 -19.97
C ALA A 125 -12.64 -1.10 -18.59
N SER A 126 -12.70 -2.35 -18.17
CA SER A 126 -12.12 -2.80 -16.89
C SER A 126 -10.59 -2.75 -16.81
N SER A 127 -9.87 -2.48 -17.90
CA SER A 127 -8.42 -2.26 -17.88
C SER A 127 -8.00 -0.81 -17.64
N GLY A 128 -8.91 0.17 -17.81
CA GLY A 128 -8.57 1.59 -17.67
C GLY A 128 -9.60 2.61 -18.17
N GLY A 129 -10.85 2.22 -18.38
CA GLY A 129 -11.92 3.06 -18.94
C GLY A 129 -12.81 3.75 -17.89
N VAL A 130 -12.34 3.89 -16.64
CA VAL A 130 -13.11 4.54 -15.58
C VAL A 130 -12.99 6.05 -15.70
N TYR A 131 -14.14 6.74 -15.77
CA TYR A 131 -14.26 8.16 -15.46
C TYR A 131 -14.47 8.29 -13.95
N THR A 132 -13.84 9.28 -13.33
CA THR A 132 -13.95 9.53 -11.88
C THR A 132 -13.62 10.99 -11.56
N SER A 133 -13.76 11.38 -10.29
CA SER A 133 -13.35 12.68 -9.76
C SER A 133 -12.28 12.52 -8.68
N THR A 134 -11.57 13.59 -8.34
CA THR A 134 -10.62 13.58 -7.21
C THR A 134 -11.31 13.33 -5.86
N ALA A 135 -12.57 13.76 -5.71
CA ALA A 135 -13.38 13.49 -4.51
C ALA A 135 -13.71 12.00 -4.38
N ASP A 136 -14.12 11.36 -5.48
CA ASP A 136 -14.42 9.92 -5.50
C ASP A 136 -13.13 9.10 -5.30
N LEU A 137 -12.01 9.47 -5.93
CA LEU A 137 -10.71 8.81 -5.71
C LEU A 137 -10.25 8.92 -4.25
N ARG A 138 -10.48 10.08 -3.61
CA ARG A 138 -10.23 10.25 -2.18
C ARG A 138 -11.10 9.31 -1.34
N ALA A 139 -12.39 9.19 -1.67
CA ALA A 139 -13.30 8.28 -0.98
C ALA A 139 -12.86 6.81 -1.13
N VAL A 140 -12.51 6.39 -2.35
CA VAL A 140 -11.96 5.04 -2.62
C VAL A 140 -10.67 4.79 -1.84
N GLY A 141 -9.71 5.74 -1.85
CA GLY A 141 -8.46 5.60 -1.13
C GLY A 141 -8.64 5.46 0.38
N LEU A 142 -9.52 6.29 0.97
CA LEU A 142 -9.86 6.20 2.39
C LEU A 142 -10.57 4.89 2.72
N SER A 143 -11.52 4.46 1.88
CA SER A 143 -12.22 3.19 2.04
C SER A 143 -11.27 2.00 2.10
N ILE A 144 -10.21 2.01 1.28
CA ILE A 144 -9.15 1.00 1.30
C ILE A 144 -8.36 1.07 2.61
N LEU A 145 -7.86 2.25 2.99
CA LEU A 145 -7.07 2.42 4.22
C LEU A 145 -7.87 2.04 5.47
N ASN A 146 -9.18 2.30 5.46
CA ASN A 146 -10.13 2.00 6.53
C ASN A 146 -10.77 0.61 6.44
N SER A 147 -10.50 -0.18 5.41
CA SER A 147 -11.13 -1.49 5.21
C SER A 147 -12.67 -1.42 5.28
N GLU A 148 -13.29 -0.40 4.66
CA GLU A 148 -14.75 -0.18 4.76
C GLU A 148 -15.57 -1.23 3.99
N LEU A 149 -15.03 -1.74 2.87
CA LEU A 149 -15.73 -2.73 2.04
C LEU A 149 -15.24 -4.17 2.26
N LEU A 150 -13.96 -4.33 2.59
CA LEU A 150 -13.33 -5.63 2.80
C LEU A 150 -12.93 -5.77 4.26
N ALA A 151 -13.04 -6.97 4.82
CA ALA A 151 -12.54 -7.23 6.16
C ALA A 151 -11.05 -6.82 6.27
N PRO A 152 -10.59 -6.25 7.41
CA PRO A 152 -9.22 -5.73 7.53
C PRO A 152 -8.11 -6.74 7.17
N SER A 153 -8.30 -8.03 7.47
CA SER A 153 -7.36 -9.09 7.10
C SER A 153 -7.31 -9.31 5.58
N THR A 154 -8.46 -9.25 4.91
CA THR A 154 -8.57 -9.34 3.44
C THR A 154 -7.92 -8.14 2.77
N THR A 155 -8.15 -6.92 3.27
CA THR A 155 -7.49 -5.71 2.76
C THR A 155 -5.97 -5.80 2.89
N ARG A 156 -5.44 -6.17 4.06
CA ARG A 156 -4.00 -6.36 4.26
C ARG A 156 -3.42 -7.41 3.32
N ARG A 157 -4.09 -8.55 3.17
CA ARG A 157 -3.69 -9.60 2.22
C ARG A 157 -3.68 -9.10 0.78
N TRP A 158 -4.70 -8.35 0.38
CA TRP A 158 -4.84 -7.77 -0.96
C TRP A 158 -3.74 -6.75 -1.26
N MET A 159 -3.31 -5.98 -0.26
CA MET A 159 -2.23 -5.01 -0.41
C MET A 159 -0.84 -5.66 -0.45
N HIS A 160 -0.62 -6.89 0.04
CA HIS A 160 0.70 -7.50 -0.04
C HIS A 160 1.21 -7.68 -1.49
N PRO A 161 2.54 -7.55 -1.72
CA PRO A 161 3.12 -7.85 -3.02
C PRO A 161 2.92 -9.33 -3.37
N LEU A 162 2.60 -9.61 -4.64
CA LEU A 162 2.57 -10.97 -5.19
C LEU A 162 3.91 -11.35 -5.83
N GLY A 163 4.74 -10.38 -6.19
CA GLY A 163 6.08 -10.65 -6.70
C GLY A 163 6.94 -9.40 -6.80
N SER A 164 8.26 -9.63 -6.75
CA SER A 164 9.26 -8.58 -7.00
C SER A 164 9.64 -8.52 -8.47
N THR A 165 9.99 -7.32 -8.91
CA THR A 165 10.65 -7.12 -10.20
C THR A 165 12.15 -7.39 -10.09
N SER A 166 12.94 -7.03 -11.11
CA SER A 166 14.41 -7.01 -11.01
C SER A 166 14.93 -5.88 -10.11
N SER A 167 14.07 -4.97 -9.65
CA SER A 167 14.42 -3.91 -8.70
C SER A 167 14.16 -4.33 -7.25
N LEU A 168 15.10 -3.99 -6.36
CA LEU A 168 14.92 -4.12 -4.90
C LEU A 168 13.86 -3.16 -4.34
N THR A 169 13.55 -2.09 -5.08
CA THR A 169 12.67 -1.00 -4.63
C THR A 169 11.29 -1.02 -5.29
N PHE A 170 11.00 -2.03 -6.12
CA PHE A 170 9.74 -2.07 -6.87
C PHE A 170 9.14 -3.48 -6.91
N ASN A 171 8.00 -3.62 -6.25
CA ASN A 171 7.20 -4.84 -6.21
C ASN A 171 5.86 -4.63 -6.90
N VAL A 172 5.20 -5.73 -7.24
CA VAL A 172 3.87 -5.71 -7.87
C VAL A 172 2.91 -6.56 -7.05
N GLY A 173 1.75 -5.99 -6.75
CA GLY A 173 0.60 -6.66 -6.16
C GLY A 173 -0.62 -6.58 -7.09
N PRO A 174 -1.80 -7.04 -6.64
CA PRO A 174 -3.03 -6.95 -7.41
C PRO A 174 -3.82 -5.70 -6.97
N PRO A 175 -3.89 -4.56 -7.68
CA PRO A 175 -3.16 -4.17 -8.90
C PRO A 175 -1.88 -3.34 -8.62
N TRP A 176 -1.45 -3.27 -7.36
CA TRP A 176 -0.52 -2.25 -6.88
C TRP A 176 0.86 -2.26 -7.54
N GLU A 177 1.31 -1.06 -7.92
CA GLU A 177 2.71 -0.72 -8.19
C GLU A 177 3.32 -0.24 -6.87
N ILE A 178 4.13 -1.08 -6.24
CA ILE A 178 4.57 -0.90 -4.84
C ILE A 178 6.01 -0.39 -4.82
N HIS A 179 6.17 0.88 -4.46
CA HIS A 179 7.47 1.50 -4.28
C HIS A 179 7.96 1.26 -2.85
N ARG A 180 9.07 0.55 -2.71
CA ARG A 180 9.75 0.36 -1.43
C ARG A 180 10.76 1.48 -1.21
N LEU A 181 10.48 2.33 -0.25
CA LEU A 181 11.15 3.60 -0.03
C LEU A 181 11.93 3.59 1.28
N ALA A 182 13.13 4.18 1.26
CA ALA A 182 13.90 4.48 2.45
C ALA A 182 13.62 5.94 2.86
N VAL A 183 12.83 6.14 3.91
CA VAL A 183 12.39 7.48 4.35
C VAL A 183 13.08 7.84 5.67
N PRO A 184 13.60 9.07 5.85
CA PRO A 184 14.21 9.51 7.11
C PRO A 184 13.26 9.33 8.29
N VAL A 185 13.72 8.66 9.37
CA VAL A 185 12.87 8.33 10.53
C VAL A 185 12.52 9.54 11.40
N THR A 186 13.29 10.62 11.29
CA THR A 186 13.06 11.90 11.96
C THR A 186 13.65 13.01 11.07
N PRO A 187 13.30 14.29 11.31
CA PRO A 187 13.76 15.40 10.48
C PRO A 187 15.28 15.49 10.48
N LYS A 188 15.88 15.62 9.28
CA LYS A 188 17.35 15.68 9.08
C LYS A 188 18.10 14.43 9.58
N SER A 189 17.43 13.29 9.70
CA SER A 189 18.06 12.01 10.08
C SER A 189 18.81 11.39 8.91
N ASN A 190 20.05 10.97 9.15
CA ASN A 190 20.81 10.11 8.23
C ASN A 190 20.41 8.62 8.32
N ARG A 191 19.48 8.29 9.22
CA ARG A 191 18.87 6.97 9.32
C ARG A 191 17.49 6.97 8.72
N THR A 192 17.20 5.94 7.95
CA THR A 192 15.93 5.73 7.26
C THR A 192 15.23 4.47 7.78
N ARG A 193 13.90 4.45 7.73
CA ARG A 193 13.13 3.20 7.78
C ARG A 193 12.65 2.84 6.37
N ILE A 194 12.36 1.56 6.17
CA ILE A 194 11.74 1.08 4.95
C ILE A 194 10.22 1.17 5.10
N MET A 195 9.55 1.72 4.09
CA MET A 195 8.10 1.70 3.96
C MET A 195 7.72 1.35 2.53
N ASP A 196 6.49 0.89 2.32
CA ASP A 196 5.95 0.62 1.00
C ASP A 196 4.86 1.67 0.67
N LEU A 197 5.01 2.36 -0.47
CA LEU A 197 4.02 3.26 -1.05
C LEU A 197 3.29 2.53 -2.17
N TYR A 198 1.98 2.36 -2.01
CA TYR A 198 1.12 1.62 -2.93
C TYR A 198 0.55 2.58 -3.96
N THR A 199 0.98 2.45 -5.20
CA THR A 199 0.54 3.34 -6.27
C THR A 199 -0.21 2.57 -7.35
N LYS A 200 -1.02 3.30 -8.12
CA LYS A 200 -1.45 2.84 -9.44
C LYS A 200 -1.51 4.01 -10.38
N LEU A 201 -0.81 3.86 -11.50
CA LEU A 201 -0.83 4.85 -12.58
C LEU A 201 -1.88 4.48 -13.61
N GLY A 202 -2.52 5.50 -14.18
CA GLY A 202 -3.47 5.40 -15.29
C GLY A 202 -3.14 6.44 -16.36
N ALA A 203 -3.30 6.05 -17.62
CA ALA A 203 -3.15 6.95 -18.75
C ALA A 203 -4.01 6.47 -19.91
N ASN A 204 -4.72 7.41 -20.53
CA ASN A 204 -5.33 7.29 -21.85
C ASN A 204 -4.96 8.54 -22.66
N ALA A 205 -5.35 8.60 -23.94
CA ALA A 205 -5.07 9.76 -24.78
C ALA A 205 -5.56 11.07 -24.11
N GLY A 206 -4.64 11.98 -23.79
CA GLY A 206 -4.96 13.28 -23.19
C GLY A 206 -5.29 13.30 -21.71
N TYR A 207 -5.33 12.14 -21.03
CA TYR A 207 -5.75 12.01 -19.63
C TYR A 207 -4.78 11.13 -18.85
N SER A 208 -4.39 11.53 -17.64
CA SER A 208 -3.55 10.73 -16.77
C SER A 208 -3.92 10.90 -15.30
N SER A 209 -3.87 9.79 -14.55
CA SER A 209 -4.20 9.75 -13.13
C SER A 209 -3.22 8.91 -12.31
N CYS A 210 -3.06 9.25 -11.04
CA CYS A 210 -2.30 8.48 -10.07
C CYS A 210 -3.10 8.43 -8.77
N ILE A 211 -3.16 7.25 -8.15
CA ILE A 211 -3.52 7.10 -6.74
C ILE A 211 -2.31 6.54 -6.00
N ALA A 212 -2.04 7.06 -4.81
CA ALA A 212 -0.94 6.64 -3.96
C ALA A 212 -1.43 6.53 -2.50
N LEU A 213 -1.19 5.39 -1.86
CA LEU A 213 -1.62 5.08 -0.50
C LEU A 213 -0.43 4.64 0.34
N SER A 214 -0.34 5.15 1.57
CA SER A 214 0.63 4.75 2.57
C SER A 214 -0.09 4.20 3.80
N PRO A 215 -0.28 2.86 3.88
CA PRO A 215 -0.93 2.22 5.02
C PRO A 215 -0.26 2.54 6.36
N ASP A 216 1.08 2.64 6.38
CA ASP A 216 1.86 2.98 7.58
C ASP A 216 1.43 4.30 8.21
N HIS A 217 0.99 5.27 7.40
CA HIS A 217 0.56 6.59 7.88
C HIS A 217 -0.96 6.73 7.97
N GLY A 218 -1.73 5.83 7.33
CA GLY A 218 -3.15 6.05 7.10
C GLY A 218 -3.46 7.20 6.14
N LEU A 219 -2.51 7.57 5.28
CA LEU A 219 -2.60 8.72 4.38
C LEU A 219 -2.45 8.30 2.91
N GLY A 220 -2.89 9.17 2.00
CA GLY A 220 -2.74 8.97 0.58
C GLY A 220 -3.06 10.23 -0.22
N PHE A 221 -2.76 10.20 -1.51
CA PHE A 221 -3.06 11.29 -2.43
C PHE A 221 -3.52 10.74 -3.78
N SER A 222 -4.23 11.59 -4.53
CA SER A 222 -4.57 11.32 -5.93
C SER A 222 -4.25 12.54 -6.78
N LEU A 223 -3.86 12.28 -8.03
CA LEU A 223 -3.53 13.29 -9.02
C LEU A 223 -4.28 12.97 -10.29
N MET A 224 -4.79 14.00 -10.95
CA MET A 224 -5.41 13.92 -12.28
C MET A 224 -4.88 15.08 -13.11
N SER A 225 -4.51 14.79 -14.36
CA SER A 225 -3.94 15.76 -15.29
C SER A 225 -4.55 15.54 -16.68
N VAL A 226 -4.74 16.64 -17.41
CA VAL A 226 -5.38 16.66 -18.72
C VAL A 226 -4.56 17.52 -19.65
N GLY A 227 -4.31 17.04 -20.87
CA GLY A 227 -3.55 17.74 -21.90
C GLY A 227 -2.48 16.88 -22.54
N ALA A 228 -1.76 17.46 -23.51
CA ALA A 228 -0.75 16.75 -24.30
C ALA A 228 0.42 16.22 -23.44
N THR A 229 0.72 16.87 -22.31
CA THR A 229 1.79 16.49 -21.37
C THR A 229 1.29 15.73 -20.14
N ALA A 230 -0.01 15.37 -20.07
CA ALA A 230 -0.61 14.77 -18.88
C ALA A 230 0.16 13.55 -18.34
N GLY A 231 0.68 12.70 -19.24
CA GLY A 231 1.47 11.54 -18.87
C GLY A 231 2.77 11.88 -18.12
N THR A 232 3.52 12.88 -18.60
CA THR A 232 4.76 13.34 -17.96
C THR A 232 4.48 14.15 -16.70
N ASP A 233 3.49 15.05 -16.75
CA ASP A 233 3.12 15.92 -15.64
C ASP A 233 2.68 15.10 -14.43
N ARG A 234 1.91 14.03 -14.66
CA ARG A 234 1.52 13.09 -13.60
C ARG A 234 2.73 12.49 -12.88
N VAL A 235 3.77 12.08 -13.61
CA VAL A 235 4.97 11.48 -13.02
C VAL A 235 5.71 12.51 -12.18
N THR A 236 5.94 13.70 -12.72
CA THR A 236 6.61 14.79 -12.00
C THR A 236 5.85 15.21 -10.74
N LEU A 237 4.52 15.37 -10.84
CA LEU A 237 3.68 15.73 -9.70
C LEU A 237 3.63 14.62 -8.64
N ARG A 238 3.57 13.35 -9.04
CA ARG A 238 3.63 12.21 -8.10
C ARG A 238 4.91 12.24 -7.29
N ASP A 239 6.05 12.42 -7.95
CA ASP A 239 7.35 12.39 -7.30
C ASP A 239 7.50 13.59 -6.36
N LEU A 240 7.13 14.79 -6.80
CA LEU A 240 7.14 15.99 -5.97
C LEU A 240 6.25 15.84 -4.71
N VAL A 241 5.02 15.35 -4.87
CA VAL A 241 4.12 15.15 -3.73
C VAL A 241 4.66 14.07 -2.79
N GLY A 242 5.17 12.96 -3.31
CA GLY A 242 5.75 11.88 -2.52
C GLY A 242 6.97 12.34 -1.70
N ASP A 243 7.90 13.04 -2.34
CA ASP A 243 9.15 13.51 -1.73
C ASP A 243 8.93 14.55 -0.62
N VAL A 244 7.85 15.33 -0.70
CA VAL A 244 7.50 16.31 0.32
C VAL A 244 6.65 15.68 1.43
N PHE A 245 5.60 14.95 1.04
CA PHE A 245 4.56 14.54 1.98
C PHE A 245 4.99 13.37 2.87
N LEU A 246 5.74 12.38 2.35
CA LEU A 246 6.14 11.22 3.15
C LEU A 246 7.11 11.60 4.28
N PRO A 247 8.18 12.38 4.04
CA PRO A 247 9.03 12.84 5.14
C PRO A 247 8.29 13.76 6.13
N ALA A 248 7.34 14.58 5.64
CA ALA A 248 6.51 15.42 6.51
C ALA A 248 5.59 14.58 7.41
N ALA A 249 5.05 13.47 6.92
CA ALA A 249 4.24 12.55 7.71
C ALA A 249 5.07 11.85 8.81
N GLU A 250 6.30 11.41 8.50
CA GLU A 250 7.25 10.89 9.50
C GLU A 250 7.57 11.94 10.57
N HIS A 251 7.83 13.18 10.15
CA HIS A 251 8.09 14.31 11.05
C HIS A 251 6.91 14.51 12.00
N ALA A 252 5.69 14.65 11.47
CA ALA A 252 4.49 14.88 12.25
C ALA A 252 4.22 13.72 13.23
N GLY A 253 4.47 12.47 12.81
CA GLY A 253 4.39 11.30 13.67
C GLY A 253 5.36 11.36 14.85
N ALA A 254 6.62 11.74 14.60
CA ALA A 254 7.65 11.88 15.63
C ALA A 254 7.34 13.02 16.62
N GLU A 255 6.89 14.18 16.14
CA GLU A 255 6.47 15.30 17.00
C GLU A 255 5.28 14.92 17.88
N ASN A 256 4.26 14.28 17.28
CA ASN A 256 3.11 13.80 18.02
C ASN A 256 3.53 12.76 19.09
N ALA A 257 4.39 11.80 18.74
CA ALA A 257 4.89 10.81 19.70
C ALA A 257 5.69 11.46 20.84
N ALA A 258 6.51 12.47 20.55
CA ALA A 258 7.29 13.17 21.57
C ALA A 258 6.39 13.94 22.55
N ALA A 259 5.33 14.58 22.06
CA ALA A 259 4.38 15.32 22.90
C ALA A 259 3.44 14.41 23.68
N ASN A 260 2.99 13.30 23.07
CA ASN A 260 1.84 12.55 23.56
C ASN A 260 2.15 11.12 24.05
N PHE A 261 3.30 10.54 23.69
CA PHE A 261 3.65 9.15 24.01
C PHE A 261 4.88 9.05 24.91
N ALA A 262 5.88 9.92 24.74
CA ALA A 262 7.03 9.94 25.64
C ALA A 262 6.62 10.27 27.09
N GLY A 263 7.36 9.72 28.06
CA GLY A 263 7.15 9.95 29.49
C GLY A 263 7.36 8.69 30.34
N THR A 264 7.29 8.88 31.65
CA THR A 264 7.40 7.81 32.64
C THR A 264 6.01 7.40 33.14
N PHE A 265 5.82 6.10 33.27
CA PHE A 265 4.58 5.47 33.72
C PHE A 265 4.93 4.53 34.86
N ALA A 266 4.15 4.53 35.94
CA ALA A 266 4.40 3.70 37.11
C ALA A 266 3.13 3.02 37.62
N ASP A 267 3.28 1.84 38.23
CA ASP A 267 2.19 1.21 38.97
C ASP A 267 1.85 2.06 40.21
N ALA A 268 0.57 2.35 40.40
CA ALA A 268 0.12 3.24 41.47
C ALA A 268 0.36 2.68 42.88
N LYS A 269 0.45 1.36 43.03
CA LYS A 269 0.71 0.67 44.30
C LYS A 269 2.19 0.35 44.49
N MET A 270 2.94 0.25 43.40
CA MET A 270 4.34 -0.18 43.39
C MET A 270 5.18 0.71 42.45
N PRO A 271 5.60 1.92 42.87
CA PRO A 271 6.32 2.87 42.01
C PRO A 271 7.65 2.36 41.44
N GLU A 272 8.27 1.38 42.09
CA GLU A 272 9.44 0.64 41.61
C GLU A 272 9.14 -0.29 40.42
N THR A 273 7.88 -0.44 40.06
CA THR A 273 7.42 -1.03 38.80
C THR A 273 7.02 0.10 37.85
N ASN A 274 7.85 0.37 36.85
CA ASN A 274 7.70 1.52 35.96
C ASN A 274 8.31 1.28 34.57
N VAL A 275 7.92 2.13 33.63
CA VAL A 275 8.44 2.17 32.27
C VAL A 275 8.63 3.62 31.83
N THR A 276 9.78 3.92 31.23
CA THR A 276 10.07 5.23 30.63
C THR A 276 10.15 5.09 29.12
N LEU A 277 9.20 5.70 28.41
CA LEU A 277 9.12 5.72 26.95
C LEU A 277 9.74 7.01 26.40
N THR A 278 10.47 6.89 25.30
CA THR A 278 11.25 7.98 24.69
C THR A 278 11.04 8.05 23.18
N VAL A 279 11.20 9.25 22.62
CA VAL A 279 11.35 9.47 21.17
C VAL A 279 12.77 9.93 20.91
N ASP A 280 13.59 9.00 20.43
CA ASP A 280 15.01 9.24 20.23
C ASP A 280 15.29 9.79 18.83
N ARG A 281 16.09 10.86 18.75
CA ARG A 281 16.52 11.43 17.49
C ARG A 281 17.19 10.37 16.61
N GLY A 282 16.75 10.28 15.35
CA GLY A 282 17.30 9.34 14.37
C GLY A 282 16.92 7.88 14.62
N ARG A 283 15.91 7.58 15.43
CA ARG A 283 15.46 6.19 15.68
C ARG A 283 13.96 6.04 15.45
N PRO A 284 13.48 4.99 14.74
CA PRO A 284 12.05 4.74 14.51
C PRO A 284 11.38 4.08 15.73
N GLY A 285 10.07 4.16 15.90
CA GLY A 285 9.37 3.56 17.06
C GLY A 285 9.66 4.27 18.38
N LEU A 286 9.10 3.79 19.49
CA LEU A 286 9.35 4.36 20.83
C LEU A 286 10.52 3.62 21.49
N GLY A 287 11.45 4.35 22.10
CA GLY A 287 12.51 3.76 22.93
C GLY A 287 11.99 3.41 24.32
N VAL A 288 12.38 2.25 24.85
CA VAL A 288 12.15 1.88 26.26
C VAL A 288 13.44 2.17 27.01
N ALA A 289 13.53 3.37 27.57
CA ALA A 289 14.73 3.82 28.29
C ALA A 289 14.89 3.06 29.61
N GLU A 290 13.78 2.84 30.31
CA GLU A 290 13.69 2.12 31.58
C GLU A 290 12.49 1.17 31.54
N LEU A 291 12.67 -0.01 32.13
CA LEU A 291 11.60 -0.96 32.40
C LEU A 291 11.97 -1.69 33.69
N PHE A 292 11.26 -1.40 34.77
CA PHE A 292 11.48 -2.02 36.07
C PHE A 292 10.24 -2.78 36.52
N PHE A 293 10.45 -3.95 37.10
CA PHE A 293 9.43 -4.67 37.87
C PHE A 293 9.99 -4.93 39.27
N GLY A 294 9.34 -4.38 40.29
CA GLY A 294 9.82 -4.51 41.69
C GLY A 294 11.25 -3.99 41.89
N GLY A 295 11.65 -2.93 41.18
CA GLY A 295 13.00 -2.35 41.25
C GLY A 295 14.09 -3.09 40.46
N SER A 296 13.76 -4.18 39.75
CA SER A 296 14.71 -4.91 38.89
C SER A 296 14.56 -4.51 37.42
N ASP A 297 15.67 -4.17 36.75
CA ASP A 297 15.67 -3.84 35.31
C ASP A 297 15.31 -5.08 34.50
N ALA A 298 14.20 -5.00 33.77
CA ALA A 298 13.63 -6.07 32.97
C ALA A 298 13.76 -5.83 31.46
N ARG A 299 14.50 -4.81 31.01
CA ARG A 299 14.66 -4.53 29.57
C ARG A 299 15.27 -5.69 28.80
N GLY A 300 16.16 -6.46 29.41
CA GLY A 300 16.74 -7.66 28.79
C GLY A 300 15.73 -8.81 28.63
N ASN A 301 14.66 -8.81 29.44
CA ASN A 301 13.68 -9.89 29.54
C ASN A 301 12.52 -9.78 28.53
N VAL A 302 12.52 -8.75 27.67
CA VAL A 302 11.56 -8.61 26.56
C VAL A 302 11.86 -9.54 25.39
N SER A 303 12.84 -10.44 25.53
CA SER A 303 13.24 -11.44 24.53
C SER A 303 13.52 -12.78 25.19
N THR A 304 13.24 -13.88 24.49
CA THR A 304 13.52 -15.24 24.96
C THR A 304 15.00 -15.55 25.07
N VAL A 305 15.82 -14.81 24.33
CA VAL A 305 17.28 -14.90 24.37
C VAL A 305 17.80 -13.56 24.88
N PRO A 306 17.82 -13.35 26.21
CA PRO A 306 18.27 -12.09 26.77
C PRO A 306 19.74 -11.83 26.41
N PRO A 307 20.17 -10.55 26.32
CA PRO A 307 21.55 -10.22 26.03
C PRO A 307 22.49 -10.76 27.12
N PRO A 308 23.70 -11.21 26.77
CA PRO A 308 24.70 -11.59 27.76
C PRO A 308 24.99 -10.44 28.74
N PRO A 309 25.29 -10.73 30.02
CA PRO A 309 25.66 -9.72 31.00
C PRO A 309 26.77 -8.79 30.48
N GLY A 310 26.62 -7.48 30.70
CA GLY A 310 27.56 -6.46 30.22
C GLY A 310 27.39 -6.04 28.75
N SER A 311 26.48 -6.68 27.99
CA SER A 311 26.18 -6.27 26.63
C SER A 311 25.49 -4.91 26.59
N ARG A 312 25.84 -4.08 25.61
CA ARG A 312 25.09 -2.85 25.29
C ARG A 312 23.98 -3.17 24.30
N PHE A 313 22.76 -2.76 24.65
CA PHE A 313 21.58 -2.94 23.80
C PHE A 313 20.62 -1.76 23.96
N ALA A 314 19.66 -1.67 23.06
CA ALA A 314 18.50 -0.80 23.16
C ALA A 314 17.23 -1.64 23.02
N VAL A 315 16.15 -1.19 23.64
CA VAL A 315 14.82 -1.78 23.46
C VAL A 315 13.95 -0.74 22.78
N ARG A 316 13.25 -1.16 21.73
CA ARG A 316 12.30 -0.31 21.01
C ARG A 316 10.99 -1.03 20.82
N ILE A 317 9.88 -0.33 20.98
CA ILE A 317 8.56 -0.87 20.74
C ILE A 317 7.97 -0.29 19.45
N TYR A 318 7.36 -1.17 18.65
CA TYR A 318 6.75 -0.85 17.36
C TYR A 318 5.27 -1.27 17.40
N GLY A 319 4.40 -0.43 16.84
CA GLY A 319 2.96 -0.74 16.79
C GLY A 319 2.70 -1.93 15.88
N THR A 320 1.97 -2.93 16.38
CA THR A 320 1.51 -4.10 15.59
C THR A 320 0.04 -4.00 15.17
N GLY A 321 -0.54 -2.81 15.33
CA GLY A 321 -1.95 -2.53 15.10
C GLY A 321 -2.74 -2.42 16.40
N SER A 322 -4.06 -2.23 16.27
CA SER A 322 -4.95 -2.22 17.43
C SER A 322 -5.09 -3.62 18.03
N SER A 323 -5.15 -3.70 19.36
CA SER A 323 -5.50 -4.93 20.08
C SER A 323 -6.98 -5.31 19.92
N SER A 324 -7.80 -4.39 19.38
CA SER A 324 -9.18 -4.63 18.95
C SER A 324 -9.29 -4.57 17.42
N PRO A 325 -9.94 -5.55 16.75
CA PRO A 325 -10.11 -5.59 15.29
C PRO A 325 -10.77 -4.34 14.68
N ASP A 326 -11.50 -3.57 15.48
CA ASP A 326 -12.39 -2.49 15.02
C ASP A 326 -11.71 -1.10 14.90
N ASN A 327 -10.46 -0.97 15.35
CA ASN A 327 -9.78 0.33 15.45
C ASN A 327 -8.60 0.41 14.47
N LEU A 328 -8.87 0.64 13.18
CA LEU A 328 -7.82 1.05 12.25
C LEU A 328 -7.40 2.50 12.56
N PRO A 329 -6.10 2.84 12.56
CA PRO A 329 -5.62 4.19 12.88
C PRO A 329 -6.29 5.29 12.04
N SER A 330 -6.64 4.99 10.79
CA SER A 330 -7.31 5.93 9.88
C SER A 330 -8.82 6.07 10.11
N ALA A 331 -9.48 5.11 10.77
CA ALA A 331 -10.87 5.25 11.19
C ALA A 331 -11.02 6.16 12.43
N LEU A 332 -9.91 6.42 13.13
CA LEU A 332 -9.88 7.16 14.40
C LEU A 332 -9.54 8.65 14.25
N TYR A 333 -9.38 9.18 13.03
CA TYR A 333 -9.17 10.63 12.80
C TYR A 333 -10.30 11.52 13.36
N ARG A 334 -11.42 10.93 13.81
CA ARG A 334 -12.64 11.65 14.23
C ARG A 334 -13.01 11.48 15.71
N THR A 335 -12.28 10.69 16.49
CA THR A 335 -12.79 10.30 17.82
C THR A 335 -11.97 10.91 18.95
N ARG A 336 -12.60 11.81 19.70
CA ARG A 336 -12.40 11.85 21.15
C ARG A 336 -12.73 10.47 21.71
N GLY A 337 -11.94 9.97 22.63
CA GLY A 337 -12.17 8.65 23.20
C GLY A 337 -10.89 7.92 23.58
N THR A 338 -11.08 6.67 23.98
CA THR A 338 -10.02 5.78 24.47
C THR A 338 -9.74 4.71 23.43
N VAL A 339 -8.48 4.53 23.07
CA VAL A 339 -8.01 3.51 22.12
C VAL A 339 -6.89 2.71 22.76
N ARG A 340 -6.88 1.40 22.53
CA ARG A 340 -5.82 0.49 22.97
C ARG A 340 -5.04 -0.03 21.77
N TYR A 341 -3.73 0.19 21.79
CA TYR A 341 -2.80 -0.29 20.76
C TYR A 341 -1.90 -1.38 21.31
N SER A 342 -1.67 -2.43 20.53
CA SER A 342 -0.65 -3.43 20.85
C SER A 342 0.67 -3.03 20.19
N PHE A 343 1.73 -3.03 20.99
CA PHE A 343 3.09 -2.76 20.57
C PHE A 343 3.98 -3.95 20.92
N ARG A 344 5.01 -4.17 20.11
CA ARG A 344 5.99 -5.24 20.33
C ARG A 344 7.40 -4.72 20.44
N ALA A 345 8.10 -5.19 21.46
CA ALA A 345 9.50 -4.88 21.73
C ALA A 345 10.41 -5.65 20.78
N VAL A 346 11.43 -4.94 20.30
CA VAL A 346 12.56 -5.48 19.57
C VAL A 346 13.81 -5.05 20.31
N LEU A 347 14.66 -6.04 20.60
CA LEU A 347 15.95 -5.82 21.21
C LEU A 347 17.00 -5.58 20.13
N GLU A 348 17.71 -4.46 20.24
CA GLU A 348 18.70 -4.01 19.28
C GLU A 348 20.10 -4.06 19.91
N LYS A 349 20.98 -4.92 19.39
CA LYS A 349 22.37 -5.01 19.86
C LYS A 349 23.17 -3.77 19.44
N LEU A 350 23.96 -3.22 20.37
CA LEU A 350 24.82 -2.05 20.14
C LEU A 350 26.32 -2.40 20.19
N PRO A 351 27.17 -1.70 19.41
CA PRO A 351 26.81 -0.72 18.39
C PRO A 351 26.15 -1.41 17.19
N PHE A 352 25.29 -0.67 16.48
CA PHE A 352 24.71 -1.17 15.24
C PHE A 352 25.83 -1.51 14.26
N LYS A 353 25.78 -2.73 13.72
CA LYS A 353 26.55 -3.03 12.53
C LYS A 353 26.04 -2.11 11.42
N LYS A 354 26.96 -1.55 10.64
CA LYS A 354 26.56 -0.93 9.37
C LYS A 354 25.86 -2.02 8.55
N HIS A 355 24.72 -1.70 7.93
CA HIS A 355 24.15 -2.59 6.94
C HIS A 355 25.28 -2.94 5.98
N GLY A 356 25.62 -4.23 5.90
CA GLY A 356 26.42 -4.71 4.79
C GLY A 356 25.62 -4.33 3.56
N ALA A 357 26.10 -3.38 2.76
CA ALA A 357 25.46 -3.11 1.51
C ALA A 357 25.50 -4.44 0.77
N ALA A 358 24.35 -4.98 0.36
CA ALA A 358 24.26 -6.13 -0.54
C ALA A 358 25.03 -5.92 -1.88
N ARG A 359 25.74 -4.80 -2.02
CA ARG A 359 26.50 -4.32 -3.17
C ARG A 359 28.02 -4.27 -2.96
N ASP A 360 28.55 -4.33 -1.73
CA ASP A 360 30.00 -4.22 -1.48
C ASP A 360 30.73 -5.59 -1.49
N GLY A 361 30.00 -6.67 -1.79
CA GLY A 361 30.57 -7.96 -2.20
C GLY A 361 31.22 -8.83 -1.12
N LYS A 362 31.21 -8.44 0.16
CA LYS A 362 31.85 -9.24 1.23
C LYS A 362 30.97 -10.33 1.86
N SER A 363 29.64 -10.23 1.76
CA SER A 363 28.70 -11.25 2.23
C SER A 363 27.42 -11.23 1.41
N LEU A 364 26.92 -12.43 1.06
CA LEU A 364 25.65 -12.62 0.36
C LEU A 364 24.44 -12.65 1.32
N PHE A 365 24.67 -12.91 2.60
CA PHE A 365 23.63 -13.05 3.62
C PHE A 365 23.70 -11.92 4.65
N MET A 366 22.54 -11.51 5.15
CA MET A 366 22.37 -10.56 6.24
C MET A 366 21.63 -11.25 7.39
N ASP A 367 22.31 -11.43 8.52
CA ASP A 367 21.75 -12.08 9.71
C ASP A 367 21.11 -11.06 10.66
N GLU A 368 21.13 -9.77 10.29
CA GLU A 368 20.60 -8.68 11.11
C GLU A 368 19.09 -8.47 10.94
N CYS A 369 18.46 -9.04 9.89
CA CYS A 369 17.03 -8.89 9.58
C CYS A 369 16.17 -10.04 10.11
N LEU A 370 16.40 -10.43 11.37
CA LEU A 370 15.86 -11.65 11.97
C LEU A 370 14.81 -11.41 13.06
N SER A 371 14.51 -10.15 13.40
CA SER A 371 13.50 -9.81 14.41
C SER A 371 12.09 -10.33 14.08
N TRP A 372 11.77 -10.56 12.80
CA TRP A 372 10.45 -11.03 12.37
C TRP A 372 10.10 -12.43 12.91
N PHE A 373 11.09 -13.29 13.22
CA PHE A 373 10.81 -14.61 13.80
C PHE A 373 10.84 -14.62 15.33
N SER A 374 11.32 -13.55 15.97
CA SER A 374 11.43 -13.46 17.43
C SER A 374 10.30 -12.66 18.08
N VAL A 375 9.69 -11.72 17.35
CA VAL A 375 8.54 -10.93 17.82
C VAL A 375 7.34 -11.86 18.03
N GLY A 376 6.78 -11.82 19.22
CA GLY A 376 5.66 -12.65 19.64
C GLY A 376 5.91 -14.14 19.74
N PHE A 377 7.16 -14.53 19.93
CA PHE A 377 7.56 -15.93 19.96
C PHE A 377 7.17 -16.66 21.25
N THR A 378 7.16 -16.01 22.42
CA THR A 378 6.89 -16.68 23.71
C THR A 378 6.15 -15.78 24.67
N GLU A 379 4.99 -16.25 25.15
CA GLU A 379 4.22 -15.71 26.28
C GLU A 379 3.96 -14.19 26.24
N ASN A 380 4.03 -13.57 25.05
CA ASN A 380 3.94 -12.13 24.86
C ASN A 380 4.86 -11.31 25.80
N ILE A 381 6.05 -11.84 26.13
CA ILE A 381 7.08 -11.13 26.93
C ILE A 381 7.49 -9.79 26.30
N ASP A 382 7.27 -9.64 25.00
CA ASP A 382 7.60 -8.47 24.19
C ASP A 382 6.41 -7.52 24.01
N GLU A 383 5.23 -7.83 24.53
CA GLU A 383 4.01 -7.06 24.30
C GLU A 383 3.83 -5.91 25.32
N PHE A 384 3.47 -4.75 24.79
CA PHE A 384 3.04 -3.58 25.54
C PHE A 384 1.70 -3.12 24.99
N VAL A 385 0.69 -2.97 25.85
CA VAL A 385 -0.62 -2.44 25.45
C VAL A 385 -0.73 -0.99 25.91
N LEU A 386 -0.84 -0.09 24.95
CA LEU A 386 -0.84 1.35 25.17
C LEU A 386 -2.28 1.87 25.14
N GLU A 387 -2.74 2.47 26.23
CA GLU A 387 -4.06 3.11 26.31
C GLU A 387 -3.94 4.62 26.06
N VAL A 388 -4.51 5.07 24.95
CA VAL A 388 -4.46 6.46 24.49
C VAL A 388 -5.83 7.08 24.66
N VAL A 389 -5.91 8.18 25.42
CA VAL A 389 -7.14 8.96 25.63
C VAL A 389 -6.97 10.31 24.98
N ASP A 390 -7.86 10.64 24.04
CA ASP A 390 -7.86 11.91 23.29
C ASP A 390 -6.49 12.24 22.67
N GLY A 391 -5.84 11.22 22.12
CA GLY A 391 -4.52 11.34 21.46
C GLY A 391 -3.31 11.29 22.38
N LYS A 392 -3.51 11.29 23.72
CA LYS A 392 -2.42 11.23 24.71
C LYS A 392 -2.35 9.86 25.39
N LEU A 393 -1.16 9.25 25.42
CA LEU A 393 -0.93 7.98 26.11
C LEU A 393 -1.12 8.17 27.62
N GLN A 394 -2.05 7.44 28.22
CA GLN A 394 -2.39 7.55 29.66
C GLN A 394 -1.84 6.39 30.47
N SER A 395 -1.79 5.19 29.89
CA SER A 395 -1.24 4.02 30.58
C SER A 395 -0.57 3.04 29.63
N VAL A 396 0.37 2.27 30.18
CA VAL A 396 1.08 1.18 29.54
C VAL A 396 0.82 -0.08 30.36
N GLU A 397 0.18 -1.06 29.75
CA GLU A 397 -0.03 -2.38 30.32
C GLU A 397 1.03 -3.34 29.79
N HIS A 398 1.60 -4.16 30.68
CA HIS A 398 2.41 -5.31 30.32
C HIS A 398 1.57 -6.59 30.54
N PRO A 399 1.04 -7.23 29.47
CA PRO A 399 0.00 -8.25 29.59
C PRO A 399 0.43 -9.48 30.39
N LEU A 400 1.70 -9.91 30.27
CA LEU A 400 2.21 -11.08 30.96
C LEU A 400 2.18 -10.93 32.49
N THR A 401 2.55 -9.76 32.99
CA THR A 401 2.55 -9.46 34.43
C THR A 401 1.21 -8.89 34.92
N LYS A 402 0.29 -8.59 33.99
CA LYS A 402 -0.99 -7.91 34.24
C LYS A 402 -0.82 -6.58 34.97
N THR A 403 0.32 -5.92 34.75
CA THR A 403 0.68 -4.66 35.40
C THR A 403 0.20 -3.51 34.52
N ILE A 404 -0.47 -2.53 35.13
CA ILE A 404 -0.89 -1.29 34.46
C ILE A 404 -0.12 -0.12 35.07
N MET A 405 0.80 0.42 34.29
CA MET A 405 1.59 1.60 34.67
C MET A 405 0.91 2.86 34.13
N LYS A 406 0.53 3.78 35.00
CA LYS A 406 -0.14 5.03 34.63
C LYS A 406 0.86 6.16 34.48
N ARG A 407 0.58 7.09 33.56
CA ARG A 407 1.42 8.27 33.31
C ARG A 407 1.62 9.04 34.62
N MET A 408 2.88 9.31 34.95
CA MET A 408 3.22 10.19 36.07
C MET A 408 2.93 11.65 35.68
N GLN A 409 2.44 12.44 36.65
CA GLN A 409 2.10 13.86 36.44
C GLN A 409 3.34 14.70 36.11
#